data_AF-A0A971S5T4-F1
#
_entry.id   AF-A0A971S5T4-F1
#
_cell.length_a   1.000
_cell.length_b   1.000
_cell.length_c   1.000
_cell.angle_alpha   90.00
_cell.angle_beta   90.00
_cell.angle_gamma   90.00
#
_symmetry.space_group_name_H-M   'P 1'
#
loop_
_entity.id
_entity.type
_entity.pdbx_description
1 polymer ?
#
loop_
_entity_poly.entity_id
_entity_poly.type
_entity_poly.pdbx_seq_one_letter_code
_entity_poly.pdbx_strand_id
1 'polypeptide(L)' 'MALDELKEGDEKVEVGEYTFLIEDYLAENFSSFTIDYSNNWLRKGFTVIPDGRVSSC' A
#
# COMPACT_ATOMS: atom_id res chain seq x y z
N MET A 1 -4.99 5.14 0.37
CA MET A 1 -5.53 3.95 -0.33
C MET A 1 -6.93 4.26 -0.81
N ALA A 2 -7.19 3.97 -2.07
CA ALA A 2 -8.51 4.10 -2.70
C ALA A 2 -8.71 2.91 -3.65
N LEU A 3 -9.96 2.67 -4.06
CA LEU A 3 -10.25 1.76 -5.17
C LEU A 3 -10.07 2.53 -6.46
N ASP A 4 -9.27 2.00 -7.37
CA ASP A 4 -8.95 2.62 -8.66
C ASP A 4 -8.77 1.54 -9.73
N GLU A 5 -8.75 1.96 -10.99
CA GLU A 5 -8.43 1.12 -12.15
C GLU A 5 -6.93 1.13 -12.47
N LEU A 6 -6.44 0.08 -13.14
CA LEU A 6 -5.04 -0.02 -13.57
C LEU A 6 -4.74 1.04 -14.65
N LYS A 7 -3.77 1.92 -14.39
CA LYS A 7 -3.31 2.93 -15.35
C LYS A 7 -1.97 2.54 -15.97
N GLU A 8 -1.61 3.23 -17.05
CA GLU A 8 -0.30 3.06 -17.68
C GLU A 8 0.82 3.52 -16.73
N GLY A 9 1.79 2.64 -16.47
CA GLY A 9 2.89 2.88 -15.53
C GLY A 9 2.68 2.27 -14.14
N ASP A 10 1.44 1.96 -13.76
CA ASP A 10 1.17 1.33 -12.46
C ASP A 10 1.73 -0.10 -12.39
N GLU A 11 2.31 -0.44 -11.26
CA GLU A 11 2.67 -1.80 -10.91
C GLU A 11 1.46 -2.54 -10.31
N LYS A 12 1.15 -3.72 -10.86
CA LYS A 12 0.07 -4.58 -10.39
C LYS A 12 0.63 -5.72 -9.55
N VAL A 13 0.16 -5.86 -8.31
CA VAL A 13 0.54 -6.94 -7.40
C VAL A 13 -0.71 -7.68 -6.91
N GLU A 14 -0.73 -9.00 -7.06
CA GLU A 14 -1.82 -9.86 -6.60
C GLU A 14 -1.44 -10.56 -5.29
N VAL A 15 -2.24 -10.34 -4.24
CA VAL A 15 -2.05 -10.97 -2.93
C VAL A 15 -3.36 -11.58 -2.45
N GLY A 16 -3.44 -12.91 -2.48
CA GLY A 16 -4.67 -13.64 -2.19
C GLY A 16 -5.76 -13.30 -3.20
N GLU A 17 -6.87 -12.75 -2.73
CA GLU A 17 -8.01 -12.32 -3.57
C GLU A 17 -7.98 -10.82 -3.89
N TYR A 18 -6.93 -10.12 -3.49
CA TYR A 18 -6.80 -8.68 -3.69
C TYR A 18 -5.79 -8.36 -4.79
N THR A 19 -6.14 -7.37 -5.61
CA THR A 19 -5.23 -6.73 -6.55
C THR A 19 -4.86 -5.36 -6.00
N PHE A 20 -3.57 -5.12 -5.84
CA PHE A 20 -3.01 -3.83 -5.50
C PHE A 20 -2.42 -3.16 -6.74
N LEU A 21 -2.66 -1.86 -6.85
CA LEU A 21 -2.11 -1.00 -7.88
C LEU A 21 -1.19 0.00 -7.18
N ILE A 22 0.05 0.09 -7.63
CA ILE A 22 1.07 0.95 -7.05
C ILE A 22 1.56 1.87 -8.17
N GLU A 23 1.47 3.17 -7.98
CA GLU A 23 1.99 4.15 -8.94
C GLU A 23 3.51 3.97 -9.11
N ASP A 24 4.01 4.18 -10.33
CA ASP A 24 5.43 4.02 -10.70
C ASP A 24 6.37 4.71 -9.72
N TYR A 25 6.04 5.94 -9.35
CA TYR A 25 6.80 6.77 -8.43
C TYR A 25 6.93 6.10 -7.06
N LEU A 26 5.90 5.41 -6.58
CA LEU A 26 5.97 4.72 -5.29
C LEU A 26 6.79 3.42 -5.39
N ALA A 27 6.67 2.69 -6.50
CA ALA A 27 7.44 1.48 -6.76
C ALA A 27 8.95 1.77 -6.94
N GLU A 28 9.30 2.90 -7.57
CA GLU A 28 10.69 3.31 -7.73
C GLU A 28 11.35 3.75 -6.41
N ASN A 29 10.56 4.31 -5.48
CA ASN A 29 11.06 4.86 -4.23
C ASN A 29 11.04 3.87 -3.05
N PHE A 30 10.20 2.83 -3.11
CA PHE A 30 10.02 1.89 -2.01
C PHE A 30 10.04 0.44 -2.51
N SER A 31 10.89 -0.39 -1.91
CA SER A 31 11.06 -1.79 -2.30
C SER A 31 9.95 -2.71 -1.81
N SER A 32 9.30 -2.37 -0.69
CA SER A 32 8.18 -3.14 -0.19
C SER A 32 7.22 -2.31 0.65
N PHE A 33 5.98 -2.79 0.77
CA PHE A 33 4.94 -2.18 1.60
C PHE A 33 4.30 -3.25 2.49
N THR A 34 4.15 -2.94 3.77
CA THR A 34 3.33 -3.73 4.70
C THR A 34 1.99 -3.03 4.90
N ILE A 35 0.90 -3.73 4.64
CA ILE A 35 -0.46 -3.20 4.77
C ILE A 35 -1.20 -3.95 5.88
N ASP A 36 -1.51 -3.25 6.98
CA ASP A 36 -2.26 -3.79 8.11
C ASP A 36 -3.65 -3.17 8.20
N TYR A 37 -4.69 -3.99 8.22
CA TYR A 37 -6.06 -3.54 8.48
C TYR A 37 -6.44 -3.76 9.95
N SER A 38 -6.96 -2.73 10.60
CA SER A 38 -7.56 -2.83 11.93
C SER A 38 -9.02 -2.41 11.88
N ASN A 39 -9.88 -3.18 12.53
CA ASN A 39 -11.29 -2.81 12.77
C ASN A 39 -11.65 -3.16 14.21
N ASN A 40 -11.32 -2.26 15.11
CA ASN A 40 -11.67 -2.35 16.52
C ASN A 40 -12.31 -1.02 16.96
N TRP A 41 -12.80 -0.98 18.20
CA TRP A 41 -13.48 0.19 18.76
C TRP A 41 -12.64 1.49 18.66
N LEU A 42 -11.32 1.37 18.82
CA LEU A 42 -10.41 2.51 18.88
C LEU A 42 -9.91 2.93 17.48
N ARG A 43 -9.83 1.99 16.55
CA ARG A 43 -9.24 2.21 15.22
C ARG A 43 -9.91 1.34 14.16
N LYS A 44 -10.41 2.00 13.13
CA LYS A 44 -10.88 1.37 11.89
C LYS A 44 -10.14 1.97 10.70
N GLY A 45 -9.35 1.16 10.00
CA GLY A 45 -8.63 1.61 8.81
C GLY A 45 -7.40 0.78 8.47
N PHE A 46 -6.75 1.18 7.37
CA PHE A 46 -5.50 0.61 6.89
C PHE A 46 -4.30 1.39 7.43
N THR A 47 -3.25 0.67 7.80
CA THR A 47 -1.90 1.18 8.02
C THR A 47 -1.06 0.73 6.86
N VAL A 48 -0.35 1.64 6.22
CA VAL A 48 0.60 1.31 5.14
C VAL A 48 1.97 1.72 5.62
N ILE A 49 2.90 0.77 5.67
CA ILE A 49 4.27 0.95 6.17
C ILE A 49 5.22 0.64 5.01
N PRO A 50 5.83 1.65 4.39
CA PRO A 50 6.85 1.44 3.37
C PRO A 50 8.18 0.97 3.99
N ASP A 51 8.90 0.11 3.29
CA ASP A 51 10.25 -0.30 3.64
C ASP A 51 11.25 0.73 3.11
N GLY A 52 11.68 1.61 4.01
CA GLY A 52 12.54 2.74 3.69
C GLY A 52 12.36 3.84 4.72
N ARG A 53 13.30 3.91 5.67
CA ARG A 53 13.37 4.90 6.78
C ARG A 53 12.03 5.21 7.42
N VAL A 54 11.73 4.46 8.47
CA VAL A 54 10.82 4.91 9.54
C VAL A 54 11.35 6.25 10.04
N SER A 55 10.78 7.36 9.56
CA SER A 55 10.87 8.62 10.30
C SER A 55 10.11 8.39 11.59
N SER A 56 10.85 8.14 12.67
CA SER A 56 10.33 8.31 14.02
C SER A 56 9.90 9.76 14.12
N CYS A 57 8.59 10.01 14.28
CA CYS A 57 8.13 11.29 14.82
C CYS A 57 8.77 11.56 16.18
#